data_AF-A0A1C6JKX4-F1
#
_entry.id   AF-A0A1C6JKX4-F1
#
_cell.length_a   1.000
_cell.length_b   1.000
_cell.length_c   1.000
_cell.angle_alpha   90.00
_cell.angle_beta   90.00
_cell.angle_gamma   90.00
#
_symmetry.space_group_name_H-M   'P 1'
#
loop_
_entity.id
_entity.type
_entity.pdbx_description
1 polymer ?
#
loop_
_entity_poly.entity_id
_entity_poly.type
_entity_poly.pdbx_seq_one_letter_code
_entity_poly.pdbx_strand_id
1 'polypeptide(L)'
;MKADTDDDGLDDNEEVDVELTKVEVPGKQGNPSTFKYYHHMWSDPSDSDTDGDRTVDSSDLNPLVYSFVPYLDILCEYAQNYCSDNNLRNKDDEITLVLEFLRSTKYIGTKWNITAGNINENFIAYVKDNNIDVYNYFLGDDNAVEELFDPLTNEKYDLKHLAATMNAYFEKNDIKSIYSTYYGSMNDMAGWAGDLQQVIDQDILYGKDQYYAHNMSIEAAYQEMSTYLGNRSNSHYGISDVIVDADAVNLYYEYKDNPNMDLNELLNNYLIKMNNKQRFSDFIYNITGSNERSDLKILATSYIRPPMDFLSAGCVYSSSTCNLITENMIYGFASAFCDYYFDLAN
;
A
#
# COMPACT_ATOMS: atom_id res chain seq x y z
N MET A 1 -35.39 -13.75 22.54
CA MET A 1 -34.26 -13.26 21.76
C MET A 1 -33.34 -14.44 21.63
N LYS A 2 -32.84 -14.71 20.43
CA LYS A 2 -31.62 -15.50 20.31
C LYS A 2 -30.49 -14.66 20.95
N ALA A 3 -29.51 -15.34 21.51
CA ALA A 3 -28.39 -14.64 22.14
C ALA A 3 -27.43 -14.18 21.04
N ASP A 4 -26.78 -13.06 21.27
CA ASP A 4 -25.70 -12.46 20.50
C ASP A 4 -24.67 -12.16 21.60
N THR A 5 -23.67 -13.04 21.71
CA THR A 5 -22.82 -13.15 22.90
C THR A 5 -21.62 -12.19 22.85
N ASP A 6 -21.19 -11.79 21.67
CA ASP A 6 -20.09 -10.86 21.40
C ASP A 6 -20.54 -9.47 20.91
N ASP A 7 -21.86 -9.27 20.76
CA ASP A 7 -22.49 -8.01 20.34
C ASP A 7 -22.04 -7.56 18.92
N ASP A 8 -21.68 -8.51 18.03
CA ASP A 8 -21.24 -8.22 16.66
C ASP A 8 -22.43 -7.93 15.71
N GLY A 9 -23.65 -8.30 16.11
CA GLY A 9 -24.89 -8.13 15.35
C GLY A 9 -25.40 -9.38 14.64
N LEU A 10 -24.73 -10.53 14.80
CA LEU A 10 -25.18 -11.87 14.43
C LEU A 10 -25.71 -12.60 15.68
N ASP A 11 -26.82 -13.33 15.53
CA ASP A 11 -27.26 -14.21 16.63
C ASP A 11 -26.34 -15.45 16.69
N ASP A 12 -25.95 -15.95 17.88
CA ASP A 12 -25.05 -17.12 18.10
C ASP A 12 -25.41 -18.37 17.26
N ASN A 13 -26.68 -18.47 16.85
CA ASN A 13 -27.22 -19.60 16.11
C ASN A 13 -27.27 -19.40 14.59
N GLU A 14 -26.86 -18.22 14.12
CA GLU A 14 -26.61 -17.86 12.71
C GLU A 14 -25.11 -18.02 12.40
N GLU A 15 -24.26 -17.84 13.41
CA GLU A 15 -22.82 -18.07 13.39
C GLU A 15 -22.42 -19.55 13.41
N VAL A 16 -23.31 -20.44 13.83
CA VAL A 16 -23.08 -21.90 13.82
C VAL A 16 -24.26 -22.62 13.19
N ASP A 17 -24.07 -23.17 11.98
CA ASP A 17 -25.05 -24.05 11.34
C ASP A 17 -24.81 -25.52 11.75
N VAL A 18 -25.89 -26.25 12.04
CA VAL A 18 -25.85 -27.64 12.49
C VAL A 18 -26.57 -28.53 11.49
N GLU A 19 -25.79 -29.26 10.69
CA GLU A 19 -26.31 -30.24 9.75
C GLU A 19 -26.46 -31.61 10.43
N LEU A 20 -27.69 -32.14 10.43
CA LEU A 20 -28.02 -33.46 10.96
C LEU A 20 -28.04 -34.50 9.83
N THR A 21 -27.06 -35.40 9.80
CA THR A 21 -27.07 -36.53 8.86
C THR A 21 -27.43 -37.83 9.57
N LYS A 22 -28.52 -38.46 9.15
CA LYS A 22 -28.90 -39.82 9.61
C LYS A 22 -28.03 -40.85 8.89
N VAL A 23 -27.25 -41.64 9.63
CA VAL A 23 -26.46 -42.74 9.08
C VAL A 23 -27.14 -44.07 9.42
N GLU A 24 -27.62 -44.77 8.38
CA GLU A 24 -28.12 -46.14 8.54
C GLU A 24 -26.95 -47.13 8.47
N VAL A 25 -26.78 -47.95 9.51
CA VAL A 25 -25.75 -48.99 9.55
C VAL A 25 -26.30 -50.26 8.89
N PRO A 26 -25.77 -50.72 7.74
CA PRO A 26 -26.29 -51.90 7.07
C PRO A 26 -26.06 -53.16 7.92
N GLY A 27 -27.11 -53.96 8.14
CA GLY A 27 -26.97 -55.34 8.63
C GLY A 27 -27.51 -55.67 10.04
N LYS A 28 -28.19 -54.74 10.74
CA LYS A 28 -28.93 -55.08 11.97
C LYS A 28 -30.34 -54.52 11.95
N GLN A 29 -31.33 -55.39 11.68
CA GLN A 29 -32.74 -55.09 11.93
C GLN A 29 -32.92 -54.79 13.43
N GLY A 30 -33.26 -53.54 13.75
CA GLY A 30 -33.74 -53.14 15.08
C GLY A 30 -32.81 -52.33 15.99
N ASN A 31 -31.76 -51.66 15.49
CA ASN A 31 -30.93 -50.78 16.32
C ASN A 31 -31.00 -49.29 15.92
N PRO A 32 -30.74 -48.35 16.86
CA PRO A 32 -31.05 -46.93 16.72
C PRO A 32 -30.25 -46.31 15.59
N SER A 33 -30.88 -45.38 14.86
CA SER A 33 -30.20 -44.57 13.87
C SER A 33 -29.06 -43.79 14.55
N THR A 34 -27.84 -43.94 14.05
CA THR A 34 -26.73 -43.09 14.50
C THR A 34 -26.84 -41.78 13.74
N PHE A 35 -26.99 -40.67 14.45
CA PHE A 35 -26.95 -39.34 13.87
C PHE A 35 -25.53 -38.81 13.97
N LYS A 36 -25.02 -38.27 12.87
CA LYS A 36 -23.83 -37.40 12.89
C LYS A 36 -24.32 -35.97 12.82
N TYR A 37 -23.78 -35.15 13.72
CA TYR A 37 -23.94 -33.71 13.70
C TYR A 37 -22.67 -33.15 13.09
N TYR A 38 -22.81 -32.41 12.00
CA TYR A 38 -21.74 -31.58 11.45
C TYR A 38 -22.06 -30.16 11.88
N HIS A 39 -21.10 -29.51 12.54
CA HIS A 39 -21.20 -28.09 12.86
C HIS A 39 -20.38 -27.38 11.79
N HIS A 40 -21.03 -26.52 11.02
CA HIS A 40 -20.38 -25.59 10.12
C HIS A 40 -20.32 -24.27 10.88
N MET A 41 -19.12 -23.92 11.32
CA MET A 41 -18.86 -22.61 11.91
C MET A 41 -18.88 -21.59 10.77
N TRP A 42 -19.57 -20.48 10.98
CA TRP A 42 -19.60 -19.31 10.12
C TRP A 42 -18.73 -18.23 10.76
N SER A 43 -18.85 -18.01 12.07
CA SER A 43 -17.99 -17.20 12.94
C SER A 43 -17.90 -17.84 14.35
N ASP A 44 -17.02 -17.35 15.23
CA ASP A 44 -16.92 -17.69 16.65
C ASP A 44 -17.88 -16.80 17.46
N PRO A 45 -18.97 -17.35 18.04
CA PRO A 45 -19.97 -16.58 18.80
C PRO A 45 -19.47 -15.90 20.08
N SER A 46 -18.18 -15.94 20.34
CA SER A 46 -17.56 -15.30 21.50
C SER A 46 -16.52 -14.27 21.12
N ASP A 47 -16.31 -14.04 19.83
CA ASP A 47 -15.31 -13.12 19.29
C ASP A 47 -15.87 -12.40 18.07
N SER A 48 -16.15 -11.10 18.22
CA SER A 48 -16.81 -10.26 17.21
C SER A 48 -16.02 -10.06 15.90
N ASP A 49 -14.80 -10.59 15.83
CA ASP A 49 -13.83 -10.53 14.72
C ASP A 49 -13.03 -11.84 14.75
N THR A 50 -13.65 -12.90 14.22
CA THR A 50 -13.20 -14.29 14.39
C THR A 50 -11.82 -14.56 13.81
N ASP A 51 -11.46 -13.88 12.71
CA ASP A 51 -10.18 -14.08 12.03
C ASP A 51 -9.11 -13.04 12.40
N GLY A 52 -9.50 -12.00 13.14
CA GLY A 52 -8.63 -10.95 13.65
C GLY A 52 -8.17 -9.96 12.59
N ASP A 53 -8.89 -9.84 11.46
CA ASP A 53 -8.59 -8.91 10.38
C ASP A 53 -9.11 -7.49 10.63
N ARG A 54 -9.85 -7.30 11.74
CA ARG A 54 -10.44 -6.04 12.22
C ARG A 54 -11.70 -5.62 11.48
N THR A 55 -12.31 -6.53 10.74
CA THR A 55 -13.68 -6.42 10.23
C THR A 55 -14.58 -7.22 11.16
N VAL A 56 -15.67 -6.61 11.64
CA VAL A 56 -16.61 -7.36 12.47
C VAL A 56 -17.33 -8.41 11.63
N ASP A 57 -17.58 -9.59 12.19
CA ASP A 57 -18.07 -10.75 11.44
C ASP A 57 -19.42 -10.48 10.73
N SER A 58 -20.29 -9.67 11.34
CA SER A 58 -21.54 -9.19 10.71
C SER A 58 -21.36 -8.37 9.42
N SER A 59 -20.16 -7.83 9.18
CA SER A 59 -19.79 -7.06 8.00
C SER A 59 -18.75 -7.76 7.11
N ASP A 60 -18.09 -8.80 7.62
CA ASP A 60 -17.14 -9.59 6.85
C ASP A 60 -17.87 -10.63 5.98
N LEU A 61 -17.42 -10.74 4.73
CA LEU A 61 -17.93 -11.74 3.80
C LEU A 61 -17.25 -13.11 3.98
N ASN A 62 -16.09 -13.17 4.64
CA ASN A 62 -15.37 -14.40 4.94
C ASN A 62 -14.81 -14.44 6.38
N PRO A 63 -15.65 -14.40 7.43
CA PRO A 63 -15.28 -14.28 8.87
C PRO A 63 -14.36 -15.37 9.44
N LEU A 64 -13.93 -16.35 8.63
CA LEU A 64 -12.99 -17.40 9.03
C LEU A 64 -11.63 -17.26 8.34
N VAL A 65 -11.44 -16.26 7.48
CA VAL A 65 -10.28 -16.16 6.58
C VAL A 65 -9.75 -14.74 6.57
N TYR A 66 -8.71 -14.53 7.39
CA TYR A 66 -8.02 -13.25 7.51
C TYR A 66 -7.80 -12.56 6.17
N SER A 67 -8.36 -11.36 6.01
CA SER A 67 -8.14 -10.49 4.86
C SER A 67 -7.46 -9.19 5.28
N PHE A 68 -6.20 -9.00 4.87
CA PHE A 68 -5.51 -7.75 5.19
C PHE A 68 -6.22 -6.49 4.65
N VAL A 69 -6.87 -6.61 3.49
CA VAL A 69 -7.69 -5.54 2.90
C VAL A 69 -9.08 -6.10 2.59
N PRO A 70 -10.05 -5.90 3.49
CA PRO A 70 -11.43 -6.31 3.25
C PRO A 70 -11.97 -5.80 1.91
N TYR A 71 -12.79 -6.62 1.26
CA TYR A 71 -13.41 -6.39 -0.05
C TYR A 71 -12.45 -6.19 -1.25
N LEU A 72 -11.13 -6.33 -1.08
CA LEU A 72 -10.19 -6.12 -2.17
C LEU A 72 -10.29 -7.20 -3.26
N ASP A 73 -10.54 -8.44 -2.88
CA ASP A 73 -10.81 -9.56 -3.78
C ASP A 73 -12.01 -9.26 -4.69
N ILE A 74 -13.11 -8.76 -4.12
CA ILE A 74 -14.32 -8.40 -4.87
C ILE A 74 -14.06 -7.20 -5.78
N LEU A 75 -13.30 -6.20 -5.32
CA LEU A 75 -12.88 -5.09 -6.18
C LEU A 75 -12.03 -5.58 -7.37
N CYS A 76 -11.13 -6.56 -7.14
CA CYS A 76 -10.37 -7.21 -8.20
C CYS A 76 -11.27 -7.97 -9.19
N GLU A 77 -12.32 -8.66 -8.72
CA GLU A 77 -13.32 -9.30 -9.58
C GLU A 77 -14.09 -8.27 -10.44
N TYR A 78 -14.46 -7.13 -9.87
CA TYR A 78 -15.09 -6.04 -10.64
C TYR A 78 -14.16 -5.49 -11.72
N ALA A 79 -12.86 -5.36 -11.45
CA ALA A 79 -11.88 -4.95 -12.45
C ALA A 79 -11.79 -5.98 -13.60
N GLN A 80 -11.76 -7.28 -13.28
CA GLN A 80 -11.76 -8.37 -14.26
C GLN A 80 -13.01 -8.35 -15.16
N ASN A 81 -14.18 -8.17 -14.56
CA ASN A 81 -15.46 -8.08 -15.28
C ASN A 81 -15.49 -6.85 -16.19
N TYR A 82 -15.08 -5.68 -15.67
CA TYR A 82 -15.01 -4.45 -16.45
C TYR A 82 -14.04 -4.57 -17.63
N CYS A 83 -12.87 -5.17 -17.41
CA CYS A 83 -11.91 -5.45 -18.49
C CYS A 83 -12.52 -6.35 -19.57
N SER A 84 -13.18 -7.43 -19.15
CA SER A 84 -13.85 -8.38 -20.06
C SER A 84 -14.94 -7.71 -20.91
N ASP A 85 -15.77 -6.87 -20.30
CA ASP A 85 -16.84 -6.13 -20.97
C ASP A 85 -16.31 -5.11 -21.98
N ASN A 86 -15.11 -4.56 -21.73
CA ASN A 86 -14.48 -3.52 -22.55
C ASN A 86 -13.39 -4.05 -23.50
N ASN A 87 -13.22 -5.37 -23.62
CA ASN A 87 -12.17 -6.01 -24.42
C ASN A 87 -10.73 -5.61 -24.03
N LEU A 88 -10.51 -5.26 -22.76
CA LEU A 88 -9.19 -5.19 -22.15
C LEU A 88 -8.77 -6.62 -21.75
N ARG A 89 -7.51 -7.01 -21.95
CA ARG A 89 -7.12 -8.43 -21.95
C ARG A 89 -5.85 -8.76 -21.17
N ASN A 90 -5.32 -7.83 -20.40
CA ASN A 90 -4.11 -8.10 -19.63
C ASN A 90 -4.33 -7.78 -18.15
N LYS A 91 -3.57 -8.49 -17.30
CA LYS A 91 -3.62 -8.35 -15.85
C LYS A 91 -3.09 -6.99 -15.38
N ASP A 92 -2.21 -6.34 -16.15
CA ASP A 92 -1.77 -4.96 -15.87
C ASP A 92 -2.95 -4.00 -15.86
N ASP A 93 -3.89 -4.12 -16.81
CA ASP A 93 -5.08 -3.26 -16.92
C ASP A 93 -5.99 -3.45 -15.70
N GLU A 94 -6.21 -4.70 -15.29
CA GLU A 94 -7.03 -5.03 -14.11
C GLU A 94 -6.44 -4.43 -12.83
N ILE A 95 -5.14 -4.62 -12.59
CA ILE A 95 -4.46 -4.04 -11.43
C ILE A 95 -4.49 -2.51 -11.51
N THR A 96 -4.25 -1.94 -12.70
CA THR A 96 -4.29 -0.48 -12.90
C THR A 96 -5.64 0.10 -12.52
N LEU A 97 -6.75 -0.53 -12.92
CA LEU A 97 -8.09 -0.09 -12.55
C LEU A 97 -8.32 -0.11 -11.04
N VAL A 98 -7.86 -1.15 -10.34
CA VAL A 98 -7.97 -1.25 -8.88
C VAL A 98 -7.15 -0.15 -8.20
N LEU A 99 -5.90 0.07 -8.63
CA LEU A 99 -5.03 1.08 -8.05
C LEU A 99 -5.55 2.51 -8.29
N GLU A 100 -6.05 2.80 -9.50
CA GLU A 100 -6.71 4.06 -9.83
C GLU A 100 -7.97 4.28 -8.98
N PHE A 101 -8.77 3.24 -8.75
CA PHE A 101 -9.94 3.30 -7.90
C PHE A 101 -9.56 3.68 -6.46
N LEU A 102 -8.61 2.95 -5.86
CA LEU A 102 -8.19 3.17 -4.47
C LEU A 102 -7.63 4.58 -4.21
N ARG A 103 -6.85 5.13 -5.15
CA ARG A 103 -6.29 6.50 -5.05
C ARG A 103 -7.22 7.60 -5.56
N SER A 104 -8.44 7.30 -5.95
CA SER A 104 -9.29 8.29 -6.66
C SER A 104 -9.71 9.49 -5.81
N THR A 105 -9.66 9.36 -4.47
CA THR A 105 -10.04 10.41 -3.52
C THR A 105 -8.85 11.15 -2.89
N LYS A 106 -7.63 10.58 -2.99
CA LYS A 106 -6.38 11.10 -2.42
C LYS A 106 -5.25 10.72 -3.39
N TYR A 107 -4.35 11.64 -3.71
CA TYR A 107 -3.32 11.45 -4.75
C TYR A 107 -3.83 11.61 -6.20
N ILE A 108 -4.49 12.75 -6.44
CA ILE A 108 -5.03 13.20 -7.73
C ILE A 108 -4.39 14.52 -8.19
N GLY A 109 -4.62 14.88 -9.45
CA GLY A 109 -4.20 16.16 -10.03
C GLY A 109 -2.90 16.05 -10.83
N THR A 110 -2.41 17.17 -11.35
CA THR A 110 -1.41 17.16 -12.44
C THR A 110 -0.14 16.35 -12.13
N LYS A 111 0.40 16.42 -10.90
CA LYS A 111 1.60 15.64 -10.54
C LYS A 111 1.32 14.14 -10.60
N TRP A 112 0.22 13.70 -10.02
CA TRP A 112 -0.21 12.30 -10.00
C TRP A 112 -0.63 11.79 -11.37
N ASN A 113 -1.26 12.63 -12.20
CA ASN A 113 -1.59 12.26 -13.57
C ASN A 113 -0.34 12.00 -14.42
N ILE A 114 0.77 12.66 -14.12
CA ILE A 114 2.05 12.44 -14.81
C ILE A 114 2.69 11.13 -14.35
N THR A 115 2.72 10.86 -13.04
CA THR A 115 3.43 9.71 -12.48
C THR A 115 2.63 8.41 -12.56
N ALA A 116 1.35 8.46 -12.20
CA ALA A 116 0.44 7.33 -11.99
C ALA A 116 -0.75 7.30 -12.96
N GLY A 117 -0.82 8.23 -13.92
CA GLY A 117 -1.89 8.23 -14.94
C GLY A 117 -3.19 8.89 -14.47
N ASN A 118 -4.17 8.98 -15.36
CA ASN A 118 -5.47 9.56 -15.04
C ASN A 118 -6.37 8.52 -14.37
N ILE A 119 -7.31 8.98 -13.55
CA ILE A 119 -8.31 8.10 -12.92
C ILE A 119 -9.34 7.65 -13.95
N ASN A 120 -9.64 6.36 -14.01
CA ASN A 120 -10.77 5.83 -14.77
C ASN A 120 -12.11 6.03 -14.04
N GLU A 121 -12.72 7.20 -14.23
CA GLU A 121 -14.02 7.54 -13.63
C GLU A 121 -15.15 6.57 -14.03
N ASN A 122 -15.07 5.95 -15.22
CA ASN A 122 -16.07 4.98 -15.66
C ASN A 122 -16.01 3.69 -14.84
N PHE A 123 -14.81 3.24 -14.46
CA PHE A 123 -14.67 2.08 -13.60
C PHE A 123 -15.17 2.37 -12.17
N ILE A 124 -14.90 3.56 -11.64
CA ILE A 124 -15.46 3.99 -10.35
C ILE A 124 -16.99 3.96 -10.37
N ALA A 125 -17.60 4.51 -11.42
CA ALA A 125 -19.05 4.47 -11.60
C ALA A 125 -19.57 3.03 -11.73
N TYR A 126 -18.86 2.17 -12.46
CA TYR A 126 -19.20 0.76 -12.62
C TYR A 126 -19.22 0.01 -11.28
N VAL A 127 -18.21 0.18 -10.42
CA VAL A 127 -18.21 -0.43 -9.08
C VAL A 127 -19.38 0.10 -8.26
N LYS A 128 -19.59 1.42 -8.24
CA LYS A 128 -20.70 2.05 -7.49
C LYS A 128 -22.08 1.54 -7.89
N ASP A 129 -22.32 1.38 -9.19
CA ASP A 129 -23.61 0.98 -9.73
C ASP A 129 -23.91 -0.51 -9.52
N ASN A 130 -22.88 -1.35 -9.35
CA ASN A 130 -23.03 -2.80 -9.19
C ASN A 130 -22.85 -3.29 -7.74
N ASN A 131 -22.02 -2.62 -6.94
CA ASN A 131 -21.81 -2.94 -5.53
C ASN A 131 -21.50 -1.68 -4.71
N ILE A 132 -22.55 -1.12 -4.12
CA ILE A 132 -22.46 0.10 -3.33
C ILE A 132 -21.68 -0.09 -2.02
N ASP A 133 -21.64 -1.31 -1.48
CA ASP A 133 -20.97 -1.62 -0.22
C ASP A 133 -19.45 -1.60 -0.41
N VAL A 134 -18.94 -2.25 -1.46
CA VAL A 134 -17.52 -2.17 -1.86
C VAL A 134 -17.13 -0.73 -2.17
N TYR A 135 -17.98 0.01 -2.89
CA TYR A 135 -17.72 1.42 -3.17
C TYR A 135 -17.62 2.26 -1.87
N ASN A 136 -18.57 2.10 -0.95
CA ASN A 136 -18.60 2.86 0.29
C ASN A 136 -17.44 2.50 1.22
N TYR A 137 -17.04 1.23 1.26
CA TYR A 137 -15.90 0.78 2.05
C TYR A 137 -14.60 1.45 1.63
N PHE A 138 -14.36 1.69 0.34
CA PHE A 138 -13.10 2.32 -0.09
C PHE A 138 -13.20 3.85 -0.27
N LEU A 139 -14.35 4.35 -0.74
CA LEU A 139 -14.53 5.72 -1.25
C LEU A 139 -15.74 6.46 -0.66
N GLY A 140 -16.48 5.87 0.28
CA GLY A 140 -17.64 6.51 0.92
C GLY A 140 -17.26 7.64 1.88
N ASP A 141 -18.14 8.64 2.05
CA ASP A 141 -17.84 9.84 2.84
C ASP A 141 -17.73 9.57 4.36
N ASP A 142 -18.45 8.58 4.90
CA ASP A 142 -18.53 8.30 6.34
C ASP A 142 -17.83 6.99 6.78
N ASN A 143 -17.50 6.09 5.83
CA ASN A 143 -17.02 4.72 6.11
C ASN A 143 -15.85 4.29 5.21
N ALA A 144 -15.21 5.20 4.47
CA ALA A 144 -14.04 4.83 3.69
C ALA A 144 -12.90 4.35 4.60
N VAL A 145 -12.26 3.23 4.24
CA VAL A 145 -11.07 2.75 4.92
C VAL A 145 -9.98 3.80 4.82
N GLU A 146 -9.72 4.47 5.94
CA GLU A 146 -8.64 5.45 6.08
C GLU A 146 -7.43 4.86 6.80
N GLU A 147 -7.63 3.83 7.64
CA GLU A 147 -6.59 3.29 8.51
C GLU A 147 -6.57 1.75 8.48
N LEU A 148 -5.64 1.19 7.72
CA LEU A 148 -5.18 -0.20 7.89
C LEU A 148 -3.96 -0.21 8.81
N PHE A 149 -3.61 -1.40 9.32
CA PHE A 149 -2.43 -1.57 10.17
C PHE A 149 -1.56 -2.70 9.66
N ASP A 150 -0.28 -2.39 9.42
CA ASP A 150 0.70 -3.38 8.98
C ASP A 150 0.74 -4.55 9.97
N PRO A 151 0.44 -5.79 9.55
CA PRO A 151 0.39 -6.93 10.46
C PRO A 151 1.75 -7.25 11.10
N LEU A 152 2.86 -6.79 10.51
CA LEU A 152 4.21 -7.04 11.03
C LEU A 152 4.64 -6.05 12.11
N THR A 153 4.31 -4.77 11.95
CA THR A 153 4.80 -3.69 12.83
C THR A 153 3.70 -3.04 13.65
N ASN A 154 2.44 -3.28 13.31
CA ASN A 154 1.25 -2.60 13.82
C ASN A 154 1.29 -1.08 13.63
N GLU A 155 2.09 -0.59 12.67
CA GLU A 155 2.06 0.80 12.22
C GLU A 155 0.87 1.02 11.29
N LYS A 156 0.43 2.28 11.19
CA LYS A 156 -0.57 2.66 10.19
C LYS A 156 -0.08 2.32 8.79
N TYR A 157 -0.99 1.88 7.94
CA TYR A 157 -0.73 1.46 6.57
C TYR A 157 -1.64 2.24 5.62
N ASP A 158 -1.07 3.22 4.92
CA ASP A 158 -1.82 4.07 3.99
C ASP A 158 -2.04 3.35 2.65
N LEU A 159 -3.18 2.67 2.52
CA LEU A 159 -3.57 1.96 1.30
C LEU A 159 -3.67 2.87 0.08
N LYS A 160 -4.09 4.13 0.27
CA LYS A 160 -4.23 5.08 -0.85
C LYS A 160 -2.85 5.53 -1.33
N HIS A 161 -1.89 5.69 -0.42
CA HIS A 161 -0.49 5.96 -0.77
C HIS A 161 0.11 4.75 -1.50
N LEU A 162 -0.09 3.53 -0.97
CA LEU A 162 0.36 2.30 -1.64
C LEU A 162 -0.17 2.23 -3.07
N ALA A 163 -1.46 2.48 -3.24
CA ALA A 163 -2.11 2.48 -4.54
C ALA A 163 -1.49 3.52 -5.49
N ALA A 164 -1.24 4.74 -5.01
CA ALA A 164 -0.63 5.80 -5.82
C ALA A 164 0.81 5.46 -6.25
N THR A 165 1.65 5.01 -5.32
CA THR A 165 3.04 4.63 -5.57
C THR A 165 3.11 3.43 -6.51
N MET A 166 2.33 2.38 -6.25
CA MET A 166 2.31 1.17 -7.08
C MET A 166 1.71 1.45 -8.47
N ASN A 167 0.66 2.29 -8.59
CA ASN A 167 0.09 2.65 -9.89
C ASN A 167 1.15 3.32 -10.78
N ALA A 168 2.06 4.10 -10.19
CA ALA A 168 3.18 4.63 -10.94
C ALA A 168 4.03 3.50 -11.54
N TYR A 169 4.25 2.34 -10.94
CA TYR A 169 5.01 1.29 -11.63
C TYR A 169 4.26 0.62 -12.80
N PHE A 170 2.92 0.66 -12.80
CA PHE A 170 2.08 0.13 -13.87
C PHE A 170 1.83 1.13 -15.01
N GLU A 171 1.87 2.43 -14.72
CA GLU A 171 1.55 3.48 -15.67
C GLU A 171 2.61 3.61 -16.79
N LYS A 172 2.15 3.48 -18.04
CA LYS A 172 2.96 3.51 -19.26
C LYS A 172 2.53 4.67 -20.16
N ASN A 173 2.84 5.91 -19.78
CA ASN A 173 2.62 7.08 -20.64
C ASN A 173 3.91 7.69 -21.20
N ASP A 174 3.80 8.29 -22.39
CA ASP A 174 4.94 8.89 -23.11
C ASP A 174 5.55 10.08 -22.35
N ILE A 175 4.72 10.82 -21.61
CA ILE A 175 5.16 11.96 -20.81
C ILE A 175 6.19 11.48 -19.80
N LYS A 176 5.85 10.45 -19.06
CA LYS A 176 6.71 9.83 -18.06
C LYS A 176 8.00 9.28 -18.65
N SER A 177 7.98 8.68 -19.84
CA SER A 177 9.20 8.27 -20.55
C SER A 177 10.15 9.45 -20.83
N ILE A 178 9.58 10.58 -21.25
CA ILE A 178 10.34 11.82 -21.44
C ILE A 178 10.95 12.25 -20.11
N TYR A 179 10.15 12.35 -19.04
CA TYR A 179 10.66 12.75 -17.73
C TYR A 179 11.71 11.79 -17.18
N SER A 180 11.52 10.47 -17.30
CA SER A 180 12.47 9.48 -16.79
C SER A 180 13.86 9.56 -17.43
N THR A 181 13.94 10.04 -18.68
CA THR A 181 15.22 10.27 -19.37
C THR A 181 16.05 11.36 -18.71
N TYR A 182 15.41 12.33 -18.07
CA TYR A 182 16.08 13.52 -17.51
C TYR A 182 16.16 13.52 -15.98
N TYR A 183 15.28 12.79 -15.28
CA TYR A 183 15.00 13.07 -13.86
C TYR A 183 15.07 11.85 -12.92
N GLY A 184 15.54 10.69 -13.41
CA GLY A 184 15.48 9.43 -12.67
C GLY A 184 14.15 8.71 -12.90
N SER A 185 13.94 7.56 -12.26
CA SER A 185 12.69 6.81 -12.41
C SER A 185 11.52 7.63 -11.89
N MET A 186 10.61 8.05 -12.78
CA MET A 186 9.38 8.73 -12.39
C MET A 186 8.44 7.85 -11.55
N ASN A 187 8.70 6.55 -11.48
CA ASN A 187 8.01 5.66 -10.56
C ASN A 187 8.45 5.96 -9.12
N ASP A 188 9.74 6.11 -8.90
CA ASP A 188 10.33 6.35 -7.58
C ASP A 188 9.87 7.71 -7.01
N MET A 189 9.68 8.69 -7.89
CA MET A 189 9.16 10.02 -7.55
C MET A 189 7.70 10.02 -7.09
N ALA A 190 6.95 8.93 -7.35
CA ALA A 190 5.58 8.77 -6.89
C ALA A 190 5.49 8.15 -5.48
N GLY A 191 6.62 7.79 -4.88
CA GLY A 191 6.73 7.28 -3.51
C GLY A 191 8.06 7.74 -2.88
N TRP A 192 8.92 6.78 -2.52
CA TRP A 192 10.10 6.98 -1.67
C TRP A 192 11.00 8.18 -2.03
N ALA A 193 11.21 8.46 -3.32
CA ALA A 193 12.06 9.57 -3.75
C ALA A 193 11.32 10.92 -3.69
N GLY A 194 10.00 10.91 -3.92
CA GLY A 194 9.13 12.06 -3.73
C GLY A 194 9.07 12.46 -2.25
N ASP A 195 8.86 11.50 -1.36
CA ASP A 195 8.80 11.73 0.08
C ASP A 195 10.14 12.15 0.65
N LEU A 196 11.25 11.59 0.15
CA LEU A 196 12.60 12.08 0.46
C LEU A 196 12.78 13.55 0.07
N GLN A 197 12.26 13.99 -1.07
CA GLN A 197 12.30 15.41 -1.43
C GLN A 197 11.34 16.24 -0.57
N GLN A 198 10.18 15.68 -0.20
CA GLN A 198 9.19 16.39 0.60
C GLN A 198 9.67 16.66 2.02
N VAL A 199 10.32 15.69 2.69
CA VAL A 199 10.90 15.90 4.02
C VAL A 199 12.01 16.96 3.97
N ILE A 200 12.83 16.98 2.91
CA ILE A 200 13.86 18.03 2.75
C ILE A 200 13.22 19.40 2.56
N ASP A 201 12.20 19.50 1.71
CA ASP A 201 11.53 20.75 1.36
C ASP A 201 10.70 21.33 2.51
N GLN A 202 9.81 20.52 3.08
CA GLN A 202 8.74 20.95 3.99
C GLN A 202 9.14 20.83 5.46
N ASP A 203 9.97 19.86 5.83
CA ASP A 203 10.31 19.62 7.23
C ASP A 203 11.66 20.25 7.63
N ILE A 204 12.66 20.14 6.75
CA ILE A 204 14.02 20.61 7.05
C ILE A 204 14.23 22.06 6.61
N LEU A 205 13.89 22.39 5.35
CA LEU A 205 14.26 23.67 4.73
C LEU A 205 13.14 24.71 4.71
N TYR A 206 11.91 24.34 5.07
CA TYR A 206 10.80 25.27 5.08
C TYR A 206 11.07 26.46 6.00
N GLY A 207 10.94 27.68 5.44
CA GLY A 207 11.19 28.93 6.15
C GLY A 207 12.65 29.20 6.51
N LYS A 208 13.61 28.38 6.07
CA LYS A 208 15.05 28.62 6.26
C LYS A 208 15.58 29.58 5.19
N ASP A 209 16.59 30.37 5.55
CA ASP A 209 17.26 31.28 4.61
C ASP A 209 18.50 30.63 3.96
N GLN A 210 19.05 31.33 2.96
CA GLN A 210 20.28 30.90 2.30
C GLN A 210 21.46 30.80 3.26
N TYR A 211 21.55 31.66 4.28
CA TYR A 211 22.66 31.63 5.22
C TYR A 211 22.67 30.34 6.04
N TYR A 212 21.52 29.92 6.55
CA TYR A 212 21.36 28.64 7.25
C TYR A 212 21.75 27.47 6.35
N ALA A 213 21.19 27.40 5.14
CA ALA A 213 21.43 26.28 4.23
C ALA A 213 22.90 26.18 3.75
N HIS A 214 23.52 27.33 3.42
CA HIS A 214 24.90 27.34 2.91
C HIS A 214 25.97 27.05 3.98
N ASN A 215 25.63 27.22 5.27
CA ASN A 215 26.54 26.92 6.38
C ASN A 215 26.26 25.55 7.04
N MET A 216 25.30 24.78 6.54
CA MET A 216 25.02 23.44 7.04
C MET A 216 26.19 22.50 6.72
N SER A 217 26.74 21.87 7.75
CA SER A 217 27.77 20.83 7.60
C SER A 217 27.13 19.49 7.19
N ILE A 218 27.93 18.56 6.68
CA ILE A 218 27.49 17.19 6.38
C ILE A 218 26.86 16.54 7.63
N GLU A 219 27.52 16.68 8.79
CA GLU A 219 27.03 16.14 10.06
C GLU A 219 25.69 16.76 10.47
N ALA A 220 25.54 18.08 10.35
CA ALA A 220 24.29 18.74 10.69
C ALA A 220 23.15 18.28 9.77
N ALA A 221 23.42 18.17 8.47
CA ALA A 221 22.44 17.66 7.51
C ALA A 221 22.03 16.21 7.82
N TYR A 222 23.00 15.35 8.15
CA TYR A 222 22.72 13.98 8.58
C TYR A 222 21.77 13.95 9.78
N GLN A 223 22.08 14.70 10.84
CA GLN A 223 21.28 14.72 12.08
C GLN A 223 19.86 15.28 11.86
N GLU A 224 19.71 16.32 11.03
CA GLU A 224 18.39 16.86 10.65
C GLU A 224 17.56 15.78 9.94
N MET A 225 18.12 15.11 8.93
CA MET A 225 17.41 14.04 8.21
C MET A 225 17.05 12.86 9.13
N SER A 226 17.97 12.41 9.99
CA SER A 226 17.72 11.35 10.96
C SER A 226 16.62 11.69 11.98
N THR A 227 16.30 12.97 12.19
CA THR A 227 15.22 13.40 13.08
C THR A 227 13.84 13.13 12.48
N TYR A 228 13.73 13.21 11.14
CA TYR A 228 12.46 13.12 10.43
C TYR A 228 12.18 11.76 9.80
N LEU A 229 13.20 11.03 9.33
CA LEU A 229 13.01 9.72 8.70
C LEU A 229 12.32 8.73 9.66
N GLY A 230 11.17 8.20 9.23
CA GLY A 230 10.41 7.24 10.02
C GLY A 230 9.76 7.84 11.28
N ASN A 231 9.77 9.17 11.45
CA ASN A 231 9.20 9.81 12.61
C ASN A 231 7.66 9.74 12.55
N ARG A 232 7.03 9.18 13.58
CA ARG A 232 5.59 8.91 13.63
C ARG A 232 4.71 10.15 13.78
N SER A 233 5.26 11.28 14.25
CA SER A 233 4.42 12.39 14.74
C SER A 233 4.46 13.63 13.87
N ASN A 234 5.58 13.95 13.21
CA ASN A 234 5.74 15.20 12.46
C ASN A 234 6.79 15.01 11.35
N SER A 235 6.47 14.20 10.34
CA SER A 235 7.33 14.03 9.17
C SER A 235 6.46 13.72 7.96
N HIS A 236 6.80 14.31 6.82
CA HIS A 236 6.25 13.92 5.53
C HIS A 236 6.86 12.63 4.98
N TYR A 237 7.82 12.04 5.69
CA TYR A 237 8.36 10.71 5.40
C TYR A 237 8.37 9.88 6.69
N GLY A 238 7.18 9.63 7.22
CA GLY A 238 6.96 8.89 8.46
C GLY A 238 7.14 7.38 8.27
N ILE A 239 7.01 6.60 9.35
CA ILE A 239 7.17 5.14 9.28
C ILE A 239 6.11 4.47 8.39
N SER A 240 4.88 5.02 8.36
CA SER A 240 3.81 4.56 7.45
C SER A 240 4.26 4.66 5.99
N ASP A 241 4.80 5.80 5.59
CA ASP A 241 5.29 6.04 4.23
C ASP A 241 6.50 5.16 3.91
N VAL A 242 7.46 5.05 4.83
CA VAL A 242 8.62 4.14 4.68
C VAL A 242 8.20 2.70 4.40
N ILE A 243 7.18 2.19 5.10
CA ILE A 243 6.64 0.85 4.91
C ILE A 243 5.92 0.75 3.56
N VAL A 244 4.99 1.65 3.30
CA VAL A 244 4.15 1.64 2.09
C VAL A 244 4.98 1.79 0.81
N ASP A 245 5.98 2.67 0.83
CA ASP A 245 6.89 2.85 -0.30
C ASP A 245 7.74 1.61 -0.58
N ALA A 246 8.23 0.96 0.48
CA ALA A 246 8.97 -0.29 0.34
C ALA A 246 8.08 -1.40 -0.23
N ASP A 247 6.87 -1.54 0.31
CA ASP A 247 5.91 -2.55 -0.09
C ASP A 247 5.42 -2.32 -1.53
N ALA A 248 5.13 -1.09 -1.96
CA ALA A 248 4.71 -0.77 -3.33
C ALA A 248 5.74 -1.23 -4.38
N VAL A 249 7.03 -0.98 -4.11
CA VAL A 249 8.11 -1.44 -4.99
C VAL A 249 8.18 -2.96 -4.99
N ASN A 250 8.19 -3.58 -3.80
CA ASN A 250 8.33 -5.03 -3.68
C ASN A 250 7.16 -5.78 -4.33
N LEU A 251 5.93 -5.33 -4.14
CA LEU A 251 4.73 -5.88 -4.77
C LEU A 251 4.78 -5.80 -6.29
N TYR A 252 5.29 -4.69 -6.84
CA TYR A 252 5.48 -4.57 -8.29
C TYR A 252 6.49 -5.60 -8.82
N TYR A 253 7.60 -5.83 -8.12
CA TYR A 253 8.58 -6.84 -8.55
C TYR A 253 8.07 -8.27 -8.33
N GLU A 254 7.32 -8.55 -7.27
CA GLU A 254 6.63 -9.83 -7.08
C GLU A 254 5.64 -10.09 -8.23
N TYR A 255 4.91 -9.06 -8.67
CA TYR A 255 4.04 -9.14 -9.84
C TYR A 255 4.80 -9.43 -11.13
N LYS A 256 5.96 -8.79 -11.34
CA LYS A 256 6.77 -9.05 -12.54
C LYS A 256 7.22 -10.51 -12.64
N ASP A 257 7.47 -11.14 -11.50
CA ASP A 257 7.80 -12.56 -11.42
C ASP A 257 6.56 -13.47 -11.52
N ASN A 258 5.37 -12.94 -11.19
CA ASN A 258 4.09 -13.65 -11.16
C ASN A 258 2.95 -12.88 -11.87
N PRO A 259 3.02 -12.64 -13.19
CA PRO A 259 2.18 -11.66 -13.90
C PRO A 259 0.71 -12.06 -14.09
N ASN A 260 0.27 -13.15 -13.46
CA ASN A 260 -1.11 -13.63 -13.52
C ASN A 260 -1.88 -13.36 -12.23
N MET A 261 -1.20 -12.90 -11.17
CA MET A 261 -1.86 -12.60 -9.89
C MET A 261 -2.61 -11.27 -9.97
N ASP A 262 -3.76 -11.19 -9.30
CA ASP A 262 -4.40 -9.90 -9.02
C ASP A 262 -3.81 -9.22 -7.78
N LEU A 263 -4.27 -8.00 -7.48
CA LEU A 263 -3.71 -7.20 -6.38
C LEU A 263 -3.95 -7.84 -5.00
N ASN A 264 -5.10 -8.49 -4.81
CA ASN A 264 -5.41 -9.18 -3.55
C ASN A 264 -4.48 -10.38 -3.35
N GLU A 265 -4.31 -11.20 -4.39
CA GLU A 265 -3.37 -12.33 -4.36
C GLU A 265 -1.93 -11.88 -4.12
N LEU A 266 -1.50 -10.78 -4.75
CA LEU A 266 -0.16 -10.22 -4.55
C LEU A 266 0.07 -9.78 -3.10
N LEU A 267 -0.85 -9.01 -2.53
CA LEU A 267 -0.75 -8.52 -1.16
C LEU A 267 -0.71 -9.67 -0.16
N ASN A 268 -1.63 -10.63 -0.28
CA ASN A 268 -1.67 -11.78 0.62
C ASN A 268 -0.42 -12.66 0.50
N ASN A 269 0.04 -12.94 -0.73
CA ASN A 269 1.27 -13.72 -0.94
C ASN A 269 2.51 -12.99 -0.40
N TYR A 270 2.57 -11.67 -0.59
CA TYR A 270 3.66 -10.84 -0.10
C TYR A 270 3.70 -10.87 1.42
N LEU A 271 2.57 -10.63 2.10
CA LEU A 271 2.46 -10.67 3.55
C LEU A 271 2.82 -12.03 4.16
N ILE A 272 2.41 -13.14 3.54
CA ILE A 272 2.75 -14.51 4.01
C ILE A 272 4.26 -14.76 4.02
N LYS A 273 4.99 -14.22 3.04
CA LYS A 273 6.44 -14.44 2.91
C LYS A 273 7.28 -13.47 3.77
N MET A 274 6.65 -12.45 4.33
CA MET A 274 7.37 -11.28 4.80
C MET A 274 7.87 -11.40 6.23
N ASN A 275 9.09 -10.92 6.44
CA ASN A 275 9.54 -10.42 7.73
C ASN A 275 10.11 -9.02 7.52
N ASN A 276 10.15 -8.22 8.58
CA ASN A 276 10.47 -6.79 8.46
C ASN A 276 11.88 -6.53 7.90
N LYS A 277 12.87 -7.40 8.20
CA LYS A 277 14.22 -7.24 7.63
C LYS A 277 14.23 -7.49 6.13
N GLN A 278 13.56 -8.56 5.72
CA GLN A 278 13.47 -8.94 4.32
C GLN A 278 12.72 -7.88 3.48
N ARG A 279 11.65 -7.27 4.02
CA ARG A 279 10.94 -6.13 3.40
C ARG A 279 11.91 -5.07 2.90
N PHE A 280 12.79 -4.61 3.79
CA PHE A 280 13.70 -3.51 3.47
C PHE A 280 14.92 -3.96 2.67
N SER A 281 15.42 -5.19 2.84
CA SER A 281 16.47 -5.71 1.96
C SER A 281 15.98 -5.89 0.53
N ASP A 282 14.76 -6.40 0.34
CA ASP A 282 14.18 -6.59 -0.98
C ASP A 282 13.89 -5.23 -1.64
N PHE A 283 13.43 -4.25 -0.87
CA PHE A 283 13.27 -2.87 -1.35
C PHE A 283 14.59 -2.30 -1.87
N ILE A 284 15.66 -2.34 -1.06
CA ILE A 284 16.98 -1.84 -1.44
C ILE A 284 17.46 -2.52 -2.73
N TYR A 285 17.33 -3.84 -2.81
CA TYR A 285 17.67 -4.61 -4.00
C TYR A 285 16.85 -4.20 -5.22
N ASN A 286 15.55 -3.99 -5.06
CA ASN A 286 14.64 -3.68 -6.15
C ASN A 286 14.84 -2.27 -6.74
N ILE A 287 15.27 -1.29 -5.93
CA ILE A 287 15.53 0.08 -6.42
C ILE A 287 16.97 0.28 -6.90
N THR A 288 17.94 -0.50 -6.40
CA THR A 288 19.37 -0.32 -6.78
C THR A 288 19.92 -1.42 -7.68
N GLY A 289 19.32 -2.60 -7.68
CA GLY A 289 19.88 -3.83 -8.26
C GLY A 289 20.94 -4.50 -7.39
N SER A 290 21.18 -4.05 -6.16
CA SER A 290 22.17 -4.62 -5.23
C SER A 290 21.74 -4.42 -3.76
N ASN A 291 22.46 -5.03 -2.81
CA ASN A 291 22.29 -4.74 -1.38
C ASN A 291 23.51 -4.00 -0.82
N GLU A 292 24.16 -3.20 -1.67
CA GLU A 292 25.35 -2.45 -1.33
C GLU A 292 25.01 -1.05 -0.85
N ARG A 293 25.56 -0.67 0.32
CA ARG A 293 25.33 0.64 0.94
C ARG A 293 25.73 1.81 0.02
N SER A 294 26.77 1.63 -0.78
CA SER A 294 27.21 2.64 -1.75
C SER A 294 26.15 2.93 -2.81
N ASP A 295 25.44 1.91 -3.27
CA ASP A 295 24.54 2.02 -4.42
C ASP A 295 23.26 2.76 -4.01
N LEU A 296 22.71 2.42 -2.83
CA LEU A 296 21.59 3.14 -2.25
C LEU A 296 21.93 4.61 -1.99
N LYS A 297 23.13 4.89 -1.48
CA LYS A 297 23.59 6.27 -1.24
C LYS A 297 23.76 7.05 -2.54
N ILE A 298 24.27 6.43 -3.60
CA ILE A 298 24.39 7.04 -4.93
C ILE A 298 23.00 7.37 -5.49
N LEU A 299 22.06 6.44 -5.37
CA LEU A 299 20.69 6.62 -5.85
C LEU A 299 19.98 7.75 -5.08
N ALA A 300 20.02 7.74 -3.75
CA ALA A 300 19.47 8.81 -2.92
C ALA A 300 20.08 10.18 -3.27
N THR A 301 21.40 10.24 -3.48
CA THR A 301 22.11 11.46 -3.93
C THR A 301 21.54 12.00 -5.25
N SER A 302 21.20 11.12 -6.20
CA SER A 302 20.65 11.55 -7.49
C SER A 302 19.24 12.15 -7.39
N TYR A 303 18.42 11.69 -6.45
CA TYR A 303 17.08 12.24 -6.22
C TYR A 303 17.09 13.49 -5.34
N ILE A 304 18.05 13.63 -4.42
CA ILE A 304 18.16 14.83 -3.59
C ILE A 304 18.67 16.01 -4.41
N ARG A 305 19.64 15.78 -5.31
CA ARG A 305 20.22 16.84 -6.14
C ARG A 305 19.13 17.41 -7.05
N PRO A 306 18.71 18.68 -6.89
CA PRO A 306 17.68 19.25 -7.74
C PRO A 306 18.24 19.43 -9.16
N PRO A 307 17.57 18.95 -10.22
CA PRO A 307 17.95 19.32 -11.58
C PRO A 307 17.59 20.80 -11.82
N MET A 308 18.50 21.58 -12.40
CA MET A 308 18.40 23.05 -12.44
C MET A 308 17.23 23.64 -13.26
N ASP A 309 16.49 22.83 -14.01
CA ASP A 309 15.38 23.29 -14.87
C ASP A 309 13.97 22.99 -14.30
N PHE A 310 13.88 22.67 -13.00
CA PHE A 310 12.66 22.19 -12.35
C PHE A 310 11.61 23.28 -12.07
N LEU A 311 10.59 23.39 -12.93
CA LEU A 311 9.40 24.19 -12.62
C LEU A 311 8.03 23.60 -13.00
N SER A 312 7.87 22.39 -13.55
CA SER A 312 6.48 22.01 -13.94
C SER A 312 6.05 20.55 -14.04
N ALA A 313 6.79 19.55 -13.57
CA ALA A 313 6.26 18.19 -13.55
C ALA A 313 7.09 17.25 -12.68
N GLY A 314 6.57 16.85 -11.52
CA GLY A 314 7.08 15.73 -10.73
C GLY A 314 7.93 16.06 -9.50
N CYS A 315 8.64 17.20 -9.42
CA CYS A 315 9.40 17.53 -8.20
C CYS A 315 8.52 18.16 -7.13
N VAL A 316 8.87 17.85 -5.88
CA VAL A 316 8.24 18.44 -4.70
C VAL A 316 8.83 19.81 -4.36
N TYR A 317 10.12 20.04 -4.63
CA TYR A 317 10.82 21.27 -4.25
C TYR A 317 10.14 22.53 -4.77
N SER A 318 10.01 23.50 -3.86
CA SER A 318 9.75 24.88 -4.25
C SER A 318 10.95 25.46 -5.02
N SER A 319 10.69 26.43 -5.92
CA SER A 319 11.77 27.16 -6.61
C SER A 319 12.76 27.84 -5.64
N SER A 320 12.31 28.20 -4.44
CA SER A 320 13.17 28.68 -3.35
C SER A 320 14.09 27.59 -2.81
N THR A 321 13.59 26.38 -2.59
CA THR A 321 14.35 25.27 -2.00
C THR A 321 15.44 24.73 -2.91
N CYS A 322 15.19 24.67 -4.23
CA CYS A 322 16.23 24.28 -5.19
C CYS A 322 17.50 25.13 -5.08
N ASN A 323 17.36 26.40 -4.69
CA ASN A 323 18.48 27.33 -4.51
C ASN A 323 19.18 27.23 -3.14
N LEU A 324 18.67 26.38 -2.23
CA LEU A 324 19.22 26.19 -0.88
C LEU A 324 20.07 24.92 -0.76
N ILE A 325 19.80 23.89 -1.57
CA ILE A 325 20.45 22.58 -1.44
C ILE A 325 21.92 22.68 -1.84
N THR A 326 22.81 22.41 -0.88
CA THR A 326 24.27 22.37 -1.09
C THR A 326 24.81 20.94 -1.19
N GLU A 327 26.02 20.76 -1.71
CA GLU A 327 26.68 19.44 -1.75
C GLU A 327 26.82 18.81 -0.35
N ASN A 328 27.13 19.60 0.68
CA ASN A 328 27.22 19.08 2.05
C ASN A 328 25.88 18.50 2.52
N MET A 329 24.77 19.18 2.21
CA MET A 329 23.43 18.74 2.54
C MET A 329 23.09 17.45 1.79
N ILE A 330 23.36 17.41 0.49
CA ILE A 330 23.15 16.21 -0.33
C ILE A 330 23.85 15.00 0.29
N TYR A 331 25.14 15.14 0.65
CA TYR A 331 25.89 14.04 1.25
C TYR A 331 25.37 13.63 2.62
N GLY A 332 25.01 14.59 3.49
CA GLY A 332 24.49 14.29 4.83
C GLY A 332 23.13 13.61 4.78
N PHE A 333 22.18 14.17 4.02
CA PHE A 333 20.84 13.63 3.82
C PHE A 333 20.87 12.23 3.20
N ALA A 334 21.65 12.03 2.12
CA ALA A 334 21.78 10.73 1.48
C ALA A 334 22.41 9.68 2.42
N SER A 335 23.36 10.09 3.27
CA SER A 335 23.94 9.21 4.28
C SER A 335 22.91 8.79 5.34
N ALA A 336 22.12 9.72 5.87
CA ALA A 336 21.11 9.41 6.88
C ALA A 336 20.02 8.49 6.33
N PHE A 337 19.53 8.76 5.12
CA PHE A 337 18.60 7.89 4.40
C PHE A 337 19.14 6.47 4.23
N CYS A 338 20.39 6.37 3.77
CA CYS A 338 21.03 5.08 3.55
C CYS A 338 21.30 4.33 4.87
N ASP A 339 21.72 5.01 5.94
CA ASP A 339 21.90 4.41 7.27
C ASP A 339 20.58 3.87 7.80
N TYR A 340 19.51 4.66 7.71
CA TYR A 340 18.18 4.28 8.18
C TYR A 340 17.64 3.00 7.52
N TYR A 341 17.65 2.91 6.19
CA TYR A 341 17.15 1.71 5.49
C TYR A 341 17.99 0.47 5.75
N PHE A 342 19.31 0.61 5.88
CA PHE A 342 20.17 -0.51 6.24
C PHE A 342 19.98 -0.95 7.69
N ASP A 343 19.67 -0.03 8.62
CA ASP A 343 19.35 -0.39 10.00
C ASP A 343 18.02 -1.18 10.08
N LEU A 344 17.06 -0.86 9.21
CA LEU A 344 15.80 -1.62 9.09
C LEU A 344 15.98 -3.00 8.44
N ALA A 345 16.93 -3.12 7.50
CA ALA A 345 17.21 -4.36 6.77
C ALA A 345 18.09 -5.37 7.53
N ASN A 346 18.73 -4.97 8.64
CA ASN A 346 19.66 -5.80 9.43
C ASN A 346 19.09 -6.27 10.76
#